data_AF-A0A2W6CVA4-F1
#
_entry.id   AF-A0A2W6CVA4-F1
#
_cell.length_a   1.000
_cell.length_b   1.000
_cell.length_c   1.000
_cell.angle_alpha   90.00
_cell.angle_beta   90.00
_cell.angle_gamma   90.00
#
_symmetry.space_group_name_H-M   'P 1'
#
loop_
_entity.id
_entity.type
_entity.pdbx_description
1 polymer ?
#
loop_
_entity_poly.entity_id
_entity_poly.type
_entity_poly.pdbx_seq_one_letter_code
_entity_poly.pdbx_strand_id
1 'polypeptide(L)'
;FGFVTQDGGADVYVRATALPTGVTDLKAGQRVEFGVADGRRGPQALSVRLLEPPPSVAEARRRPAEELHGVIDDMIRLLESAVQPDLRRGRYPDRRTTKRIGEMVRAVAQELDP
;
A
#
# COMPACT_ATOMS: atom_id res chain seq x y z
N PHE A 1 -17.94 12.55 16.36
CA PHE A 1 -17.05 12.94 17.49
C PHE A 1 -16.39 11.68 17.99
N GLY A 2 -15.24 11.78 18.66
CA GLY A 2 -14.50 10.61 19.15
C GLY A 2 -13.44 11.01 20.17
N PHE A 3 -12.50 10.11 20.41
CA PHE A 3 -11.39 10.32 21.33
C PHE A 3 -10.09 9.88 20.66
N VAL A 4 -9.01 10.57 20.99
CA VAL A 4 -7.64 10.18 20.65
C VAL A 4 -6.87 10.07 21.95
N THR A 5 -6.07 9.01 22.06
CA THR A 5 -5.25 8.78 23.25
C THR A 5 -3.88 9.39 23.01
N GLN A 6 -3.42 10.22 23.94
CA GLN A 6 -2.04 10.71 23.92
C GLN A 6 -1.08 9.59 24.35
N ASP A 7 0.11 9.54 23.77
CA ASP A 7 1.13 8.54 24.14
C ASP A 7 1.43 8.60 25.65
N GLY A 8 1.04 7.55 26.38
CA GLY A 8 1.18 7.46 27.84
C GLY A 8 0.27 8.40 28.66
N GLY A 9 -0.72 9.01 28.02
CA GLY A 9 -1.56 10.06 28.60
C GLY A 9 -3.05 9.74 28.64
N ALA A 10 -3.84 10.78 28.93
CA ALA A 10 -5.30 10.69 28.99
C ALA A 10 -5.95 10.77 27.61
N ASP A 11 -7.19 10.30 27.52
CA ASP A 11 -8.01 10.45 26.31
C ASP A 11 -8.44 11.90 26.12
N VAL A 12 -8.26 12.39 24.89
CA VAL A 12 -8.57 13.76 24.48
C VAL A 12 -9.77 13.74 23.54
N TYR A 13 -10.76 14.59 23.81
CA TYR A 13 -12.00 14.64 23.02
C TYR A 13 -11.75 15.26 21.64
N VAL A 14 -12.29 14.65 20.59
CA VAL A 14 -12.17 15.11 19.19
C VAL A 14 -13.54 15.37 18.58
N ARG A 15 -13.73 16.59 18.02
CA ARG A 15 -14.89 16.92 17.18
C ARG A 15 -14.58 16.70 15.72
N ALA A 16 -15.61 16.40 14.92
CA ALA A 16 -15.48 16.22 13.48
C ALA A 16 -14.87 17.45 12.78
N THR A 17 -15.15 18.66 13.28
CA THR A 17 -14.58 19.91 12.77
C THR A 17 -13.07 20.07 13.01
N ALA A 18 -12.48 19.24 13.87
CA ALA A 18 -11.03 19.23 14.11
C ALA A 18 -10.29 18.29 13.14
N LEU A 19 -11.02 17.47 12.36
CA LEU A 19 -10.45 16.59 11.35
C LEU A 19 -10.01 17.39 10.10
N PRO A 20 -9.01 16.89 9.35
CA PRO A 20 -8.64 17.48 8.07
C PRO A 20 -9.81 17.51 7.08
N THR A 21 -9.78 18.47 6.17
CA THR A 21 -10.75 18.54 5.07
C THR A 21 -10.78 17.22 4.28
N GLY A 22 -11.96 16.66 4.08
CA GLY A 22 -12.16 15.39 3.37
C GLY A 22 -12.07 14.14 4.25
N VAL A 23 -11.72 14.27 5.53
CA VAL A 23 -11.72 13.15 6.49
C VAL A 23 -12.99 13.20 7.32
N THR A 24 -13.84 12.18 7.21
CA THR A 24 -15.08 12.08 8.00
C THR A 24 -14.86 11.37 9.32
N ASP A 25 -13.95 10.40 9.36
CA ASP A 25 -13.74 9.48 10.48
C ASP A 25 -12.27 9.09 10.64
N LEU A 26 -11.88 8.74 11.87
CA LEU A 26 -10.58 8.17 12.21
C LEU A 26 -10.74 6.67 12.49
N LYS A 27 -9.79 5.85 12.05
CA LYS A 27 -9.77 4.41 12.32
C LYS A 27 -9.04 4.12 13.63
N ALA A 28 -9.45 3.08 14.33
CA ALA A 28 -8.72 2.60 15.50
C ALA A 28 -7.27 2.23 15.12
N GLY A 29 -6.30 2.64 15.95
CA GLY A 29 -4.87 2.44 15.69
C GLY A 29 -4.26 3.41 14.67
N GLN A 30 -5.03 4.33 14.09
CA GLN A 30 -4.51 5.36 13.21
C GLN A 30 -3.72 6.39 14.01
N ARG A 31 -2.45 6.60 13.63
CA ARG A 31 -1.59 7.58 14.28
C ARG A 31 -1.95 8.98 13.79
N VAL A 32 -2.06 9.91 14.73
CA VAL A 32 -2.44 11.29 14.46
C VAL A 32 -1.60 12.25 15.28
N GLU A 33 -1.31 13.41 14.71
CA GLU A 33 -0.77 14.56 15.43
C GLU A 33 -1.92 15.53 15.71
N PHE A 34 -1.97 16.10 16.92
CA PHE A 34 -3.02 17.05 17.27
C PHE A 34 -2.52 18.02 18.35
N GLY A 35 -3.03 19.24 18.33
CA GLY A 35 -2.88 20.17 19.45
C GLY A 35 -3.91 19.87 20.53
N VAL A 36 -3.56 20.10 21.80
CA VAL A 36 -4.50 19.98 22.93
C VAL A 36 -4.82 21.37 23.48
N ALA A 37 -6.09 21.64 23.75
CA ALA A 37 -6.55 22.84 24.43
C ALA A 37 -7.63 22.53 25.48
N ASP A 38 -7.67 23.30 26.56
CA ASP A 38 -8.71 23.15 27.58
C ASP A 38 -10.06 23.66 27.09
N GLY A 39 -11.00 22.75 26.91
CA GLY A 39 -12.38 23.05 26.54
C GLY A 39 -13.32 23.11 27.74
N ARG A 40 -14.55 23.58 27.51
CA ARG A 40 -15.61 23.63 28.54
C ARG A 40 -15.96 22.26 29.17
N ARG A 41 -15.52 21.16 28.56
CA ARG A 41 -15.79 19.78 29.00
C ARG A 41 -14.49 18.99 29.23
N GLY A 42 -13.37 19.68 29.47
CA GLY A 42 -12.04 19.07 29.60
C GLY A 42 -11.19 19.21 28.32
N PRO A 43 -10.03 18.53 28.27
CA PRO A 43 -9.08 18.65 27.18
C PRO A 43 -9.70 18.21 25.83
N GLN A 44 -9.54 19.07 24.83
CA GLN A 44 -10.06 18.89 23.48
C GLN A 44 -8.93 18.97 22.45
N ALA A 45 -8.95 18.07 21.47
CA ALA A 45 -8.03 18.10 20.35
C ALA A 45 -8.42 19.20 19.35
N LEU A 46 -7.42 19.94 18.89
CA LEU A 46 -7.49 20.93 17.84
C LEU A 46 -6.55 20.55 16.71
N SER A 47 -6.92 20.90 15.48
CA SER A 47 -6.08 20.75 14.28
C SER A 47 -5.46 19.34 14.18
N VAL A 48 -6.31 18.31 14.10
CA VAL A 48 -5.87 16.93 13.95
C VAL A 48 -5.25 16.77 12.56
N ARG A 49 -4.08 16.17 12.49
CA ARG A 49 -3.38 15.77 11.28
C ARG A 49 -3.18 14.27 11.31
N LEU A 50 -3.44 13.63 10.17
CA LEU A 50 -3.14 12.22 10.01
C LEU A 50 -1.62 12.07 9.85
N LEU A 51 -1.00 11.27 10.71
CA LEU A 51 0.34 10.77 10.44
C LEU A 51 0.20 9.60 9.46
N GLU A 52 1.16 9.44 8.55
CA GLU A 52 1.11 8.42 7.50
C GLU A 52 0.69 7.08 8.10
N PRO A 53 -0.39 6.47 7.57
CA PRO A 53 -0.89 5.23 8.13
C PRO A 53 0.18 4.16 7.98
N PRO A 54 0.26 3.18 8.90
CA PRO A 54 1.05 1.98 8.66
C PRO A 54 0.65 1.39 7.31
N PRO A 55 1.59 0.75 6.58
CA PRO A 55 1.35 0.24 5.24
C PRO A 55 0.04 -0.53 5.20
N SER A 56 -0.76 -0.25 4.18
CA SER A 56 -2.05 -0.91 4.00
C SER A 56 -1.91 -2.43 4.06
N VAL A 57 -2.96 -3.17 4.39
CA VAL A 57 -2.90 -4.65 4.36
C VAL A 57 -2.51 -5.21 2.98
N ALA A 58 -2.73 -4.43 1.90
CA ALA A 58 -2.24 -4.72 0.57
C ALA A 58 -0.71 -4.55 0.48
N GLU A 59 -0.17 -3.42 0.96
CA GLU A 59 1.28 -3.18 1.07
C GLU A 59 2.00 -4.19 1.96
N ALA A 60 1.43 -4.53 3.11
CA ALA A 60 2.01 -5.50 4.03
C ALA A 60 2.03 -6.94 3.46
N ARG A 61 1.22 -7.20 2.42
CA ARG A 61 1.20 -8.47 1.67
C ARG A 61 2.07 -8.45 0.42
N ARG A 62 2.61 -7.29 0.01
CA ARG A 62 3.54 -7.23 -1.11
C ARG A 62 4.80 -8.01 -0.75
N ARG A 63 5.34 -8.74 -1.72
CA ARG A 63 6.65 -9.36 -1.56
C ARG A 63 7.70 -8.27 -1.29
N PRO A 64 8.76 -8.59 -0.54
CA PRO A 64 9.91 -7.70 -0.40
C PRO A 64 10.43 -7.25 -1.77
N ALA A 65 10.93 -6.01 -1.86
CA ALA A 65 11.35 -5.42 -3.13
C ALA A 65 12.48 -6.24 -3.79
N GLU A 66 13.42 -6.75 -2.99
CA GLU A 66 14.53 -7.60 -3.42
C GLU A 66 14.04 -8.91 -4.03
N GLU A 67 12.99 -9.47 -3.46
CA GLU A 67 12.36 -10.69 -3.91
C GLU A 67 11.63 -10.48 -5.25
N LEU A 68 10.88 -9.39 -5.37
CA LEU A 68 10.21 -9.02 -6.61
C LEU A 68 11.23 -8.69 -7.72
N HIS A 69 12.32 -8.01 -7.36
CA HIS A 69 13.44 -7.76 -8.27
C HIS A 69 14.01 -9.06 -8.86
N GLY A 70 14.29 -10.06 -8.01
CA GLY A 70 14.78 -11.36 -8.48
C GLY A 70 13.80 -12.06 -9.42
N VAL A 71 12.50 -12.02 -9.13
CA VAL A 71 11.48 -12.59 -10.01
C VAL A 71 11.39 -11.87 -11.36
N ILE A 72 11.54 -10.55 -11.37
CA ILE A 72 11.58 -9.77 -12.62
C ILE A 72 12.84 -10.11 -13.43
N ASP A 73 14.01 -10.23 -12.80
CA ASP A 73 15.26 -10.61 -13.47
C ASP A 73 15.18 -12.01 -14.10
N ASP A 74 14.62 -12.98 -13.38
CA ASP A 74 14.38 -14.33 -13.91
C ASP A 74 13.36 -14.33 -15.06
N MET A 75 12.31 -13.50 -14.98
CA MET A 75 11.35 -13.34 -16.07
C MET A 75 12.00 -12.76 -17.32
N ILE A 76 12.85 -11.74 -17.18
CA ILE A 76 13.60 -11.14 -18.31
C ILE A 76 14.45 -12.21 -18.98
N ARG A 77 15.25 -12.96 -18.22
CA ARG A 77 16.10 -14.05 -18.73
C ARG A 77 15.28 -15.14 -19.42
N LEU A 78 14.12 -15.50 -18.87
CA LEU A 78 13.22 -16.46 -19.48
C LEU A 78 12.65 -15.94 -20.81
N LEU A 79 12.20 -14.69 -20.87
CA LEU A 79 11.67 -14.08 -22.09
C LEU A 79 12.75 -13.97 -23.18
N GLU A 80 13.96 -13.57 -22.81
CA GLU A 80 15.11 -13.49 -23.71
C GLU A 80 15.48 -14.85 -24.31
N SER A 81 15.46 -15.91 -23.51
CA SER A 81 15.87 -17.24 -23.96
C SER A 81 14.75 -18.02 -24.65
N ALA A 82 13.52 -17.91 -24.19
CA ALA A 82 12.40 -18.75 -24.65
C ALA A 82 11.45 -18.08 -25.64
N VAL A 83 11.38 -16.74 -25.69
CA VAL A 83 10.42 -16.02 -26.55
C VAL A 83 11.11 -15.25 -27.66
N GLN A 84 12.12 -14.45 -27.32
CA GLN A 84 12.76 -13.57 -28.30
C GLN A 84 13.34 -14.29 -29.53
N PRO A 85 13.95 -15.49 -29.45
CA PRO A 85 14.57 -16.12 -30.62
C PRO A 85 13.58 -16.44 -31.74
N ASP A 86 12.38 -16.92 -31.39
CA ASP A 86 11.34 -17.20 -32.39
C ASP A 86 10.72 -15.91 -32.91
N LEU A 87 10.46 -14.92 -32.04
CA LEU A 87 9.94 -13.62 -32.48
C LEU A 87 10.90 -12.91 -33.44
N ARG A 88 12.22 -12.95 -33.17
CA ARG A 88 13.26 -12.44 -34.08
C ARG A 88 13.24 -13.14 -35.45
N ARG A 89 12.78 -14.38 -35.49
CA ARG A 89 12.60 -15.18 -36.73
C ARG A 89 11.22 -14.97 -37.36
N GLY A 90 10.41 -14.01 -36.88
CA GLY A 90 9.11 -13.66 -37.44
C GLY A 90 8.00 -14.66 -37.11
N ARG A 91 8.14 -15.46 -36.05
CA ARG A 91 7.15 -16.45 -35.63
C ARG A 91 6.99 -16.50 -34.12
N TYR A 92 5.87 -17.02 -33.64
CA TYR A 92 5.65 -17.21 -32.21
C TYR A 92 6.22 -18.56 -31.73
N PRO A 93 6.65 -18.66 -30.46
CA PRO A 93 6.91 -19.95 -29.82
C PRO A 93 5.68 -20.87 -29.87
N ASP A 94 5.87 -22.15 -29.57
CA ASP A 94 4.76 -23.09 -29.54
C ASP A 94 3.68 -22.68 -28.51
N ARG A 95 2.45 -23.18 -28.70
CA ARG A 95 1.30 -22.80 -27.89
C ARG A 95 1.49 -23.10 -26.40
N ARG A 96 2.17 -24.19 -26.05
CA ARG A 96 2.40 -24.58 -24.65
C ARG A 96 3.36 -23.60 -23.99
N THR A 97 4.46 -23.28 -24.66
CA THR A 97 5.45 -22.29 -24.19
C THR A 97 4.82 -20.92 -24.05
N THR A 98 4.11 -20.46 -25.08
CA THR A 98 3.42 -19.15 -25.07
C THR A 98 2.39 -19.05 -23.93
N LYS A 99 1.59 -20.11 -23.71
CA LYS A 99 0.60 -20.12 -22.62
C LYS A 99 1.28 -20.00 -21.25
N ARG A 100 2.31 -20.80 -21.00
CA ARG A 100 3.02 -20.83 -19.71
C ARG A 100 3.69 -19.50 -19.40
N ILE A 101 4.38 -18.92 -20.38
CA ILE A 101 5.04 -17.63 -20.21
C ILE A 101 4.01 -16.50 -20.02
N GLY A 102 2.90 -16.54 -20.75
CA GLY A 102 1.81 -15.59 -20.56
C GLY A 102 1.18 -15.66 -19.16
N GLU A 103 1.08 -16.86 -18.57
CA GLU A 103 0.63 -17.03 -17.17
C GLU A 103 1.62 -16.40 -16.19
N MET A 104 2.92 -16.61 -16.38
CA MET A 104 3.96 -16.01 -15.53
C MET A 104 3.96 -14.48 -15.61
N VAL A 105 3.89 -13.91 -16.82
CA VAL A 105 3.83 -12.44 -17.00
C VAL A 105 2.60 -11.85 -16.32
N ARG A 106 1.44 -12.51 -16.41
CA ARG A 106 0.22 -12.06 -15.71
C ARG A 106 0.38 -12.12 -14.19
N ALA A 107 1.01 -13.16 -13.66
CA ALA A 107 1.26 -13.26 -12.22
C ALA A 107 2.16 -12.12 -11.73
N VAL A 108 3.26 -11.84 -12.43
CA VAL A 108 4.16 -10.73 -12.09
C VAL A 108 3.45 -9.37 -12.22
N ALA A 109 2.60 -9.20 -13.23
CA ALA A 109 1.81 -7.97 -13.38
C ALA A 109 0.87 -7.74 -12.18
N GLN A 110 0.27 -8.80 -11.63
CA GLN A 110 -0.57 -8.70 -10.43
C GLN A 110 0.24 -8.32 -9.18
N GLU A 111 1.52 -8.68 -9.09
CA GLU A 111 2.40 -8.25 -7.98
C GLU A 111 2.79 -6.77 -8.08
N LEU A 112 2.71 -6.17 -9.26
CA LEU A 112 3.04 -4.76 -9.52
C LEU A 112 1.82 -3.84 -9.45
N ASP A 113 0.61 -4.38 -9.47
CA ASP A 113 -0.65 -3.62 -9.39
C ASP A 113 -0.93 -3.26 -7.90
N PRO A 114 -1.07 -1.96 -7.55
CA PRO A 114 -1.12 -1.50 -6.16
C PRO A 114 -2.35 -1.91 -5.33
#